data_AF-A0A9D5RZB4-F1
#
_entry.id   AF-A0A9D5RZB4-F1
#
_cell.length_a   1.000
_cell.length_b   1.000
_cell.length_c   1.000
_cell.angle_alpha   90.00
_cell.angle_beta   90.00
_cell.angle_gamma   90.00
#
_symmetry.space_group_name_H-M   'P 1'
#
loop_
_entity.id
_entity.type
_entity.pdbx_description
1 polymer ?
#
loop_
_entity_poly.entity_id
_entity_poly.type
_entity_poly.pdbx_seq_one_letter_code
_entity_poly.pdbx_strand_id
1 'polypeptide(L)'
;MKNKKGFTLVELLGVIVVIGIIGSISAVFIINSLSGSKNDLEAIQKDNVISMTKSYFKENLSIFSSSTTPSNCEDTTSGDKTLRKCTVSSDLLVSLEYINQPKDVRTNKNISYDIIISFVLINGNIKNLKIEAYNYAETMPIFKDTSGANKPILADGMIPVVYDETRDAWVKADEDSYYAYQDKVWANAVTVTNTNRTKYMSAKTGTEISMEDINSMWVWIPRYKYKIPSDIGADDSTVSPTPQIDVVFENGTEATGVDEATYRNGITADGTNVNYYTHPAFRNIYNITYDSSTTARGAWDEEITGFWVGKFETGTNSDACNSSANEVNCKDVEPIIKPDVLSLRYQNISTQFITSLKFAGGTMDVTTGNVTFTANVNNTYGLNTTTNIVNTHMSKSTEWGAVAIISNSQYGKKGNSDYLTTSRYIYINNSSGRYTGRSIGQGSKTTTYGSYSYNDKACSEAICTGKEKLKSGTGASTTGTIYGIYDMAGGSAENVMGSYNKYSGTNSLYNSGFNGLLYDDEITGKQDGISFPETKYYDLYTIDAFLGFAQKETAILGDATWETDRWEWHYSDVPTRTYPWTQRGGTLNSEESTIFSNGSARGYNEFNTWRAVLIP
;
A
#
# COMPACT_ATOMS: atom_id res chain seq x y z
N MET A 1 45.48 -26.04 -54.89
CA MET A 1 45.14 -25.65 -53.50
C MET A 1 44.05 -24.59 -53.55
N LYS A 2 42.82 -24.89 -53.14
CA LYS A 2 41.78 -23.87 -52.92
C LYS A 2 41.75 -23.58 -51.43
N ASN A 3 42.15 -22.36 -51.03
CA ASN A 3 42.04 -21.87 -49.66
C ASN A 3 40.56 -21.83 -49.27
N LYS A 4 40.10 -22.80 -48.48
CA LYS A 4 38.84 -22.69 -47.75
C LYS A 4 39.10 -21.72 -46.59
N LYS A 5 38.67 -20.46 -46.73
CA LYS A 5 38.57 -19.53 -45.60
C LYS A 5 37.53 -20.10 -44.63
N GLY A 6 37.97 -20.65 -43.51
CA GLY A 6 37.09 -20.98 -42.40
C GLY A 6 36.68 -19.71 -41.66
N PHE A 7 35.53 -19.75 -40.98
CA PHE A 7 35.08 -18.67 -40.10
C PHE A 7 36.12 -18.43 -39.01
N THR A 8 36.48 -17.18 -38.79
CA THR A 8 37.28 -16.76 -37.65
C THR A 8 36.45 -16.85 -36.36
N LEU A 9 37.12 -17.00 -35.22
CA LEU A 9 36.46 -17.09 -33.91
C LEU A 9 35.55 -15.88 -33.63
N VAL A 10 35.95 -14.70 -34.13
CA VAL A 10 35.20 -13.45 -34.01
C VAL A 10 33.92 -13.48 -34.85
N GLU A 11 33.99 -14.01 -36.07
CA GLU A 11 32.80 -14.19 -36.92
C GLU A 11 31.83 -15.23 -36.33
N LEU A 12 32.35 -16.30 -35.71
CA LEU A 12 31.53 -17.29 -35.01
C LEU A 12 30.81 -16.68 -33.79
N LEU A 13 31.50 -15.84 -33.02
CA LEU A 13 30.91 -15.13 -31.88
C LEU A 13 29.81 -14.16 -32.33
N GLY A 14 30.05 -13.41 -33.42
CA GLY A 14 29.06 -12.51 -34.00
C GLY A 14 27.79 -13.25 -34.43
N VAL A 15 27.93 -14.42 -35.05
CA VAL A 15 26.79 -15.28 -35.44
C VAL A 15 26.02 -15.79 -34.22
N ILE A 16 26.70 -16.20 -33.15
CA ILE A 16 26.05 -16.66 -31.90
C ILE A 16 25.27 -15.52 -31.24
N VAL A 17 25.83 -14.31 -31.18
CA VAL A 17 25.15 -13.13 -30.60
C VAL A 17 23.91 -12.76 -31.41
N VAL A 18 24.01 -12.75 -32.75
CA VAL A 18 22.86 -12.45 -33.62
C VAL A 18 21.78 -13.51 -33.50
N ILE A 19 22.13 -14.80 -33.44
CA ILE A 19 21.18 -15.89 -33.20
C ILE A 19 20.54 -15.77 -31.81
N GLY A 20 21.31 -15.35 -30.80
CA GLY A 20 20.80 -15.08 -29.45
C GLY A 20 19.75 -13.98 -29.44
N ILE A 21 20.04 -12.83 -30.07
CA ILE A 21 19.12 -11.69 -30.19
C ILE A 21 17.85 -12.08 -30.98
N ILE A 22 18.02 -12.79 -32.11
CA ILE A 22 16.89 -13.29 -32.89
C ILE A 22 16.07 -14.28 -32.05
N GLY A 23 16.71 -15.16 -31.27
CA GLY A 23 16.06 -16.07 -30.34
C GLY A 23 15.25 -15.34 -29.26
N SER A 24 15.80 -14.26 -28.68
CA SER A 24 15.10 -13.44 -27.68
C SER A 24 13.88 -12.74 -28.26
N ILE A 25 14.01 -12.11 -29.43
CA ILE A 25 12.91 -11.41 -30.11
C ILE A 25 11.84 -12.42 -30.56
N SER A 26 12.27 -13.55 -31.12
CA SER A 26 11.37 -14.61 -31.57
C SER A 26 10.64 -15.24 -30.39
N ALA A 27 11.30 -15.44 -29.24
CA ALA A 27 10.67 -15.97 -28.04
C ALA A 27 9.60 -15.00 -27.52
N VAL A 28 9.87 -13.70 -27.45
CA VAL A 28 8.88 -12.70 -27.04
C VAL A 28 7.71 -12.62 -28.04
N PHE A 29 7.99 -12.67 -29.34
CA PHE A 29 6.94 -12.70 -30.37
C PHE A 29 6.09 -13.97 -30.31
N ILE A 30 6.71 -15.14 -30.12
CA ILE A 30 6.03 -16.43 -29.96
C ILE A 30 5.21 -16.44 -28.66
N ILE A 31 5.74 -15.91 -27.56
CA ILE A 31 5.02 -15.79 -26.28
C ILE A 31 3.82 -14.85 -26.42
N ASN A 32 3.99 -13.69 -27.06
CA ASN A 32 2.91 -12.74 -27.30
C ASN A 32 1.86 -13.29 -28.27
N SER A 33 2.28 -14.00 -29.31
CA SER A 33 1.39 -14.67 -30.28
C SER A 33 0.67 -15.86 -29.65
N LEU A 34 1.33 -16.63 -28.77
CA LEU A 34 0.70 -17.68 -27.95
C LEU A 34 -0.28 -17.08 -26.94
N SER A 35 0.03 -15.93 -26.34
CA SER A 35 -0.88 -15.24 -25.42
C SER A 35 -2.11 -14.70 -26.15
N GLY A 36 -1.92 -14.07 -27.31
CA GLY A 36 -3.03 -13.63 -28.17
C GLY A 36 -3.89 -14.80 -28.64
N SER A 37 -3.27 -15.87 -29.12
CA SER A 37 -3.98 -17.09 -29.56
C SER A 37 -4.72 -17.79 -28.42
N LYS A 38 -4.20 -17.75 -27.19
CA LYS A 38 -4.88 -18.27 -25.99
C LYS A 38 -6.13 -17.46 -25.64
N ASN A 39 -6.06 -16.13 -25.75
CA ASN A 39 -7.21 -15.25 -25.54
C ASN A 39 -8.30 -15.47 -26.61
N ASP A 40 -7.90 -15.69 -27.87
CA ASP A 40 -8.82 -16.01 -28.97
C ASP A 40 -9.48 -17.40 -28.75
N LEU A 41 -8.73 -18.38 -28.25
CA LEU A 41 -9.24 -19.70 -27.88
C LEU A 41 -10.25 -19.64 -26.73
N GLU A 42 -10.01 -18.82 -25.70
CA GLU A 42 -10.97 -18.59 -24.61
C GLU A 42 -12.26 -17.92 -25.10
N ALA A 43 -12.16 -16.94 -26.01
CA ALA A 43 -13.32 -16.32 -26.63
C ALA A 43 -14.15 -17.33 -27.44
N ILE A 44 -13.49 -18.18 -28.23
CA ILE A 44 -14.14 -19.26 -29.00
C ILE A 44 -14.79 -20.30 -28.08
N GLN A 45 -14.14 -20.66 -26.97
CA GLN A 45 -14.70 -21.60 -25.98
C GLN A 45 -15.94 -21.02 -25.29
N LYS A 46 -15.90 -19.75 -24.90
CA LYS A 46 -17.05 -19.01 -24.36
C LYS A 46 -18.21 -18.98 -25.36
N ASP A 47 -17.93 -18.68 -26.62
CA ASP A 47 -18.94 -18.65 -27.68
C ASP A 47 -19.55 -20.03 -27.95
N ASN A 48 -18.75 -21.08 -27.88
CA ASN A 48 -19.22 -22.47 -27.99
C ASN A 48 -20.12 -22.87 -26.82
N VAL A 49 -19.76 -22.52 -25.58
CA VAL A 49 -20.63 -22.75 -24.40
C VAL A 49 -21.95 -22.00 -24.54
N ILE A 50 -21.90 -20.71 -24.89
CA ILE A 50 -23.11 -19.89 -25.15
C ILE A 50 -23.97 -20.52 -26.26
N SER A 51 -23.37 -21.01 -27.34
CA SER A 51 -24.06 -21.64 -28.46
C SER A 51 -24.75 -22.96 -28.08
N MET A 52 -24.05 -23.83 -27.34
CA MET A 52 -24.63 -25.07 -26.81
C MET A 52 -25.78 -24.80 -25.84
N THR A 53 -25.65 -23.79 -24.98
CA THR A 53 -26.72 -23.39 -24.05
C THR A 53 -27.92 -22.80 -24.77
N LYS A 54 -27.71 -22.00 -25.82
CA LYS A 54 -28.79 -21.52 -26.71
C LYS A 54 -29.56 -22.68 -27.34
N SER A 55 -28.88 -23.72 -27.83
CA SER A 55 -29.52 -24.88 -28.45
C SER A 55 -30.30 -25.70 -27.42
N TYR A 56 -29.69 -26.00 -26.27
CA TYR A 56 -30.36 -26.75 -25.19
C TYR A 56 -31.61 -26.02 -24.66
N PHE A 57 -31.54 -24.71 -24.47
CA PHE A 57 -32.67 -23.90 -24.02
C PHE A 57 -33.83 -23.93 -25.03
N LYS A 58 -33.54 -23.83 -26.33
CA LYS A 58 -34.55 -23.91 -27.39
C LYS A 58 -35.24 -25.27 -27.46
N GLU A 59 -34.50 -26.35 -27.27
CA GLU A 59 -35.03 -27.72 -27.32
C GLU A 59 -35.88 -28.09 -26.08
N ASN A 60 -35.66 -27.42 -24.95
CA ASN A 60 -36.31 -27.72 -23.67
C ASN A 60 -37.28 -26.62 -23.22
N LEU A 61 -37.77 -25.79 -24.16
CA LEU A 61 -38.62 -24.61 -23.89
C LEU A 61 -39.85 -24.91 -23.01
N SER A 62 -40.41 -26.11 -23.14
CA SER A 62 -41.61 -26.57 -22.43
C SER A 62 -41.41 -26.69 -20.91
N ILE A 63 -40.17 -26.93 -20.45
CA ILE A 63 -39.81 -26.98 -19.03
C ILE A 63 -39.87 -25.58 -18.41
N PHE A 64 -39.61 -24.54 -19.21
CA PHE A 64 -39.53 -23.15 -18.79
C PHE A 64 -40.86 -22.38 -18.93
N SER A 65 -41.82 -22.92 -19.68
CA SER A 65 -43.13 -22.30 -19.93
C SER A 65 -44.24 -22.74 -18.96
N SER A 66 -43.98 -23.63 -18.00
CA SER A 66 -44.99 -24.07 -17.04
C SER A 66 -45.29 -22.97 -16.02
N SER A 67 -46.55 -22.55 -16.02
CA SER A 67 -47.08 -21.41 -15.29
C SER A 67 -47.26 -21.71 -13.80
N THR A 68 -46.22 -21.51 -13.02
CA THR A 68 -46.35 -21.02 -11.65
C THR A 68 -45.23 -20.03 -11.41
N THR A 69 -45.58 -18.81 -11.02
CA THR A 69 -44.67 -17.80 -10.50
C THR A 69 -44.17 -18.27 -9.14
N PRO A 70 -42.91 -18.72 -8.99
CA PRO A 70 -42.37 -19.01 -7.68
C PRO A 70 -42.14 -17.68 -6.97
N SER A 71 -42.58 -17.57 -5.71
CA SER A 71 -42.31 -16.40 -4.88
C SER A 71 -40.83 -16.32 -4.44
N ASN A 72 -40.06 -17.41 -4.65
CA ASN A 72 -38.71 -17.63 -4.13
C ASN A 72 -37.85 -18.34 -5.21
N CYS A 73 -36.53 -18.44 -5.02
CA CYS A 73 -35.68 -19.25 -5.90
C CYS A 73 -35.89 -20.75 -5.67
N GLU A 74 -36.06 -21.54 -6.74
CA GLU A 74 -36.21 -23.01 -6.69
C GLU A 74 -35.11 -23.70 -7.50
N ASP A 75 -34.50 -24.74 -6.91
CA ASP A 75 -33.50 -25.57 -7.58
C ASP A 75 -34.12 -26.90 -8.08
N THR A 76 -33.81 -27.30 -9.30
CA THR A 76 -34.21 -28.60 -9.87
C THR A 76 -33.02 -29.28 -10.51
N THR A 77 -32.68 -30.49 -10.05
CA THR A 77 -31.55 -31.27 -10.58
C THR A 77 -32.05 -32.36 -11.54
N SER A 78 -31.41 -32.52 -12.69
CA SER A 78 -31.70 -33.59 -13.65
C SER A 78 -30.41 -34.12 -14.29
N GLY A 79 -29.99 -35.33 -13.91
CA GLY A 79 -28.68 -35.88 -14.27
C GLY A 79 -27.54 -35.00 -13.74
N ASP A 80 -26.52 -34.75 -14.55
CA ASP A 80 -25.39 -33.85 -14.24
C ASP A 80 -25.74 -32.36 -14.43
N LYS A 81 -26.92 -31.90 -14.02
CA LYS A 81 -27.35 -30.50 -14.21
C LYS A 81 -28.19 -30.01 -13.03
N THR A 82 -27.89 -28.82 -12.52
CA THR A 82 -28.71 -28.12 -11.50
C THR A 82 -29.26 -26.83 -12.09
N LEU A 83 -30.58 -26.66 -12.00
CA LEU A 83 -31.30 -25.53 -12.58
C LEU A 83 -31.88 -24.68 -11.46
N ARG A 84 -31.52 -23.39 -11.39
CA ARG A 84 -32.02 -22.47 -10.37
C ARG A 84 -32.93 -21.40 -10.99
N LYS A 85 -34.21 -21.40 -10.62
CA LYS A 85 -35.25 -20.50 -11.14
C LYS A 85 -35.57 -19.43 -10.10
N CYS A 86 -35.47 -18.14 -10.42
CA CYS A 86 -35.76 -17.04 -9.49
C CYS A 86 -36.66 -15.96 -10.14
N THR A 87 -37.68 -15.46 -9.44
CA THR A 87 -38.51 -14.35 -9.95
C THR A 87 -38.07 -13.02 -9.35
N VAL A 88 -37.82 -11.98 -10.16
CA VAL A 88 -37.54 -10.63 -9.68
C VAL A 88 -38.41 -9.62 -10.45
N SER A 89 -39.39 -9.01 -9.76
CA SER A 89 -40.19 -7.87 -10.22
C SER A 89 -40.70 -7.92 -11.67
N SER A 90 -41.79 -8.66 -11.90
CA SER A 90 -42.46 -8.86 -13.21
C SER A 90 -41.64 -9.47 -14.36
N ASP A 91 -40.33 -9.60 -14.21
CA ASP A 91 -39.44 -10.31 -15.14
C ASP A 91 -39.03 -11.68 -14.57
N LEU A 92 -38.98 -12.70 -15.44
CA LEU A 92 -38.55 -14.06 -15.07
C LEU A 92 -37.04 -14.20 -15.31
N LEU A 93 -36.26 -14.38 -14.23
CA LEU A 93 -34.82 -14.66 -14.29
C LEU A 93 -34.57 -16.16 -14.14
N VAL A 94 -33.83 -16.76 -15.08
CA VAL A 94 -33.47 -18.18 -15.03
C VAL A 94 -31.95 -18.31 -15.05
N SER A 95 -31.36 -18.82 -13.97
CA SER A 95 -29.94 -19.16 -13.89
C SER A 95 -29.74 -20.66 -14.14
N LEU A 96 -28.81 -21.00 -15.03
CA LEU A 96 -28.48 -22.38 -15.40
C LEU A 96 -27.04 -22.67 -15.00
N GLU A 97 -26.83 -23.64 -14.11
CA GLU A 97 -25.49 -24.09 -13.71
C GLU A 97 -25.19 -25.43 -14.38
N TYR A 98 -24.13 -25.49 -15.20
CA TYR A 98 -23.69 -26.70 -15.90
C TYR A 98 -22.69 -27.48 -15.04
N ILE A 99 -22.97 -28.76 -14.71
CA ILE A 99 -22.05 -29.57 -13.86
C ILE A 99 -20.88 -30.16 -14.68
N ASN A 100 -20.97 -30.26 -16.02
CA ASN A 100 -19.85 -30.70 -16.86
C ASN A 100 -19.12 -29.52 -17.51
N GLN A 101 -18.10 -29.07 -16.78
CA GLN A 101 -17.23 -27.93 -17.06
C GLN A 101 -16.26 -28.22 -18.23
N PRO A 102 -16.12 -27.32 -19.23
CA PRO A 102 -15.04 -27.38 -20.21
C PRO A 102 -13.68 -27.32 -19.50
N LYS A 103 -12.64 -27.98 -20.04
CA LYS A 103 -11.29 -27.87 -19.47
C LYS A 103 -10.52 -26.70 -20.09
N ASP A 104 -9.85 -25.91 -19.25
CA ASP A 104 -8.90 -24.89 -19.67
C ASP A 104 -7.74 -25.56 -20.41
N VAL A 105 -7.46 -25.13 -21.65
CA VAL A 105 -6.42 -25.73 -22.50
C VAL A 105 -5.00 -25.45 -21.97
N ARG A 106 -4.83 -24.42 -21.13
CA ARG A 106 -3.56 -24.03 -20.49
C ARG A 106 -3.28 -24.86 -19.24
N THR A 107 -4.31 -25.22 -18.46
CA THR A 107 -4.14 -25.81 -17.12
C THR A 107 -4.75 -27.22 -16.98
N ASN A 108 -5.52 -27.68 -17.97
CA ASN A 108 -6.30 -28.92 -17.96
C ASN A 108 -7.26 -29.05 -16.76
N LYS A 109 -7.56 -27.94 -16.09
CA LYS A 109 -8.54 -27.84 -15.01
C LYS A 109 -9.91 -27.52 -15.57
N ASN A 110 -10.95 -27.93 -14.86
CA ASN A 110 -12.32 -27.61 -15.21
C ASN A 110 -12.57 -26.09 -15.05
N ILE A 111 -13.26 -25.48 -16.02
CA ILE A 111 -13.68 -24.08 -16.02
C ILE A 111 -15.16 -24.02 -15.64
N SER A 112 -15.49 -23.28 -14.58
CA SER A 112 -16.89 -23.01 -14.23
C SER A 112 -17.40 -21.78 -14.98
N TYR A 113 -18.60 -21.90 -15.58
CA TYR A 113 -19.30 -20.77 -16.17
C TYR A 113 -20.64 -20.57 -15.44
N ASP A 114 -20.88 -19.35 -14.97
CA ASP A 114 -22.23 -18.92 -14.58
C ASP A 114 -22.96 -18.44 -15.82
N ILE A 115 -24.11 -19.03 -16.13
CA ILE A 115 -24.93 -18.64 -17.27
C ILE A 115 -26.22 -17.99 -16.82
N ILE A 116 -26.33 -16.70 -17.13
CA ILE A 116 -27.53 -15.91 -16.88
C ILE A 116 -28.37 -15.90 -18.15
N ILE A 117 -29.62 -16.36 -18.05
CA ILE A 117 -30.61 -16.26 -19.12
C ILE A 117 -31.69 -15.26 -18.70
N SER A 118 -31.84 -14.20 -19.49
CA SER A 118 -32.86 -13.17 -19.32
C SER A 118 -33.79 -13.17 -20.52
N PHE A 119 -35.10 -13.16 -20.30
CA PHE A 119 -36.09 -13.04 -21.37
C PHE A 119 -37.43 -12.52 -20.85
N VAL A 120 -38.26 -12.04 -21.78
CA VAL A 120 -39.63 -11.57 -21.52
C VAL A 120 -40.63 -12.56 -22.13
N LEU A 121 -41.70 -12.88 -21.40
CA LEU A 121 -42.81 -13.69 -21.92
C LEU A 121 -43.98 -12.79 -22.33
N ILE A 122 -44.41 -12.86 -23.60
CA ILE A 122 -45.59 -12.16 -24.10
C ILE A 122 -46.50 -13.20 -24.77
N ASN A 123 -47.69 -13.41 -24.22
CA ASN A 123 -48.68 -14.38 -24.73
C ASN A 123 -48.10 -15.80 -24.93
N GLY A 124 -47.28 -16.27 -23.98
CA GLY A 124 -46.63 -17.58 -24.04
C GLY A 124 -45.42 -17.66 -25.00
N ASN A 125 -45.03 -16.55 -25.64
CA ASN A 125 -43.87 -16.50 -26.53
C ASN A 125 -42.70 -15.73 -25.88
N ILE A 126 -41.48 -16.23 -26.09
CA ILE A 126 -40.25 -15.60 -25.61
C ILE A 126 -39.87 -14.41 -26.50
N LYS A 127 -39.58 -13.27 -25.87
CA LYS A 127 -39.05 -12.04 -26.48
C LYS A 127 -37.79 -11.61 -25.72
N ASN A 128 -36.87 -10.95 -26.43
CA ASN A 128 -35.64 -10.38 -25.85
C ASN A 128 -34.75 -11.40 -25.10
N LEU A 129 -34.61 -12.62 -25.65
CA LEU A 129 -33.72 -13.64 -25.08
C LEU A 129 -32.27 -13.16 -25.10
N LYS A 130 -31.70 -12.97 -23.91
CA LYS A 130 -30.30 -12.66 -23.66
C LYS A 130 -29.68 -13.80 -22.86
N ILE A 131 -28.54 -14.30 -23.31
CA ILE A 131 -27.78 -15.36 -22.63
C ILE A 131 -26.36 -14.85 -22.46
N GLU A 132 -25.92 -14.74 -21.21
CA GLU A 132 -24.60 -14.23 -20.84
C GLU A 132 -23.87 -15.30 -20.04
N ALA A 133 -22.64 -15.62 -20.45
CA ALA A 133 -21.76 -16.54 -19.73
C ALA A 133 -20.64 -15.76 -19.05
N TYR A 134 -20.47 -15.96 -17.76
CA TYR A 134 -19.38 -15.44 -16.94
C TYR A 134 -18.41 -16.58 -16.69
N ASN A 135 -17.17 -16.41 -17.12
CA ASN A 135 -16.11 -17.40 -16.89
C ASN A 135 -15.46 -17.11 -15.53
N TYR A 136 -15.55 -18.04 -14.59
CA TYR A 136 -14.65 -18.10 -13.43
C TYR A 136 -13.43 -18.93 -13.84
N ALA A 137 -12.55 -18.36 -14.66
CA ALA A 137 -11.25 -18.95 -14.85
C ALA A 137 -10.46 -18.62 -13.58
N GLU A 138 -10.08 -19.65 -12.80
CA GLU A 138 -9.12 -19.51 -11.70
C GLU A 138 -7.71 -19.17 -12.25
N THR A 139 -7.56 -18.08 -12.99
CA THR A 139 -6.26 -17.52 -13.31
C THR A 139 -5.86 -16.66 -12.13
N MET A 140 -5.09 -17.26 -11.22
CA MET A 140 -4.41 -16.54 -10.15
C MET A 140 -3.71 -15.30 -10.73
N PRO A 141 -3.86 -14.12 -10.11
CA PRO A 141 -3.11 -12.94 -10.53
C PRO A 141 -1.60 -13.24 -10.43
N ILE A 142 -0.88 -13.08 -11.54
CA ILE A 142 0.57 -13.25 -11.63
C ILE A 142 1.14 -11.90 -12.03
N PHE A 143 1.94 -11.30 -11.16
CA PHE A 143 2.58 -10.01 -11.38
C PHE A 143 4.09 -10.18 -11.42
N LYS A 144 4.72 -9.76 -12.51
CA LYS A 144 6.18 -9.85 -12.67
C LYS A 144 6.75 -8.45 -12.77
N ASP A 145 7.65 -8.13 -11.84
CA ASP A 145 8.33 -6.86 -11.85
C ASP A 145 9.39 -6.80 -12.95
N THR A 146 9.38 -5.69 -13.69
CA THR A 146 10.42 -5.34 -14.67
C THR A 146 10.98 -3.95 -14.41
N SER A 147 10.66 -3.36 -13.25
CA SER A 147 11.06 -2.01 -12.89
C SER A 147 12.50 -1.94 -12.38
N GLY A 148 13.05 -3.08 -11.94
CA GLY A 148 14.36 -3.16 -11.29
C GLY A 148 14.30 -2.92 -9.78
N ALA A 149 13.11 -2.89 -9.18
CA ALA A 149 12.92 -2.85 -7.74
C ALA A 149 13.58 -4.04 -7.06
N ASN A 150 14.22 -3.79 -5.92
CA ASN A 150 14.66 -4.89 -5.04
C ASN A 150 13.47 -5.73 -4.61
N LYS A 151 13.63 -7.06 -4.68
CA LYS A 151 12.62 -8.01 -4.24
C LYS A 151 12.30 -7.79 -2.74
N PRO A 152 11.03 -7.96 -2.32
CA PRO A 152 10.67 -7.93 -0.92
C PRO A 152 11.38 -9.03 -0.12
N ILE A 153 11.86 -8.69 1.07
CA ILE A 153 12.44 -9.66 2.02
C ILE A 153 11.37 -9.98 3.05
N LEU A 154 10.80 -11.18 2.98
CA LEU A 154 9.78 -11.64 3.92
C LEU A 154 10.41 -12.05 5.26
N ALA A 155 9.87 -11.53 6.35
CA ALA A 155 10.18 -12.01 7.69
C ALA A 155 9.45 -13.34 7.98
N ASP A 156 9.89 -14.04 9.02
CA ASP A 156 9.18 -15.21 9.53
C ASP A 156 7.70 -14.88 9.78
N GLY A 157 6.79 -15.75 9.33
CA GLY A 157 5.35 -15.59 9.54
C GLY A 157 4.66 -14.57 8.65
N MET A 158 5.39 -13.83 7.79
CA MET A 158 4.80 -13.01 6.74
C MET A 158 4.36 -13.87 5.56
N ILE A 159 3.12 -13.67 5.11
CA ILE A 159 2.52 -14.40 4.00
C ILE A 159 2.33 -13.42 2.84
N PRO A 160 2.98 -13.60 1.68
CA PRO A 160 2.77 -12.75 0.53
C PRO A 160 1.34 -12.93 0.02
N VAL A 161 0.69 -11.83 -0.34
CA VAL A 161 -0.70 -11.85 -0.80
C VAL A 161 -0.88 -11.01 -2.05
N VAL A 162 -1.86 -11.44 -2.83
CA VAL A 162 -2.34 -10.73 -4.00
C VAL A 162 -3.87 -10.65 -3.92
N TYR A 163 -4.46 -9.59 -4.47
CA TYR A 163 -5.90 -9.45 -4.45
C TYR A 163 -6.52 -10.09 -5.68
N ASP A 164 -7.41 -11.05 -5.46
CA ASP A 164 -8.20 -11.68 -6.51
C ASP A 164 -9.50 -10.89 -6.67
N GLU A 165 -9.53 -9.99 -7.65
CA GLU A 165 -10.71 -9.17 -7.97
C GLU A 165 -11.95 -10.00 -8.33
N THR A 166 -11.76 -11.23 -8.80
CA THR A 166 -12.87 -12.13 -9.19
C THR A 166 -13.51 -12.79 -7.97
N ARG A 167 -12.72 -13.01 -6.91
CA ARG A 167 -13.19 -13.51 -5.61
C ARG A 167 -13.46 -12.42 -4.58
N ASP A 168 -13.14 -11.16 -4.90
CA ASP A 168 -13.20 -10.01 -3.99
C ASP A 168 -12.37 -10.23 -2.70
N ALA A 169 -11.27 -10.99 -2.80
CA ALA A 169 -10.56 -11.49 -1.63
C ALA A 169 -9.02 -11.47 -1.78
N TRP A 170 -8.34 -11.36 -0.64
CA TRP A 170 -6.89 -11.58 -0.58
C TRP A 170 -6.60 -13.07 -0.61
N VAL A 171 -5.69 -13.46 -1.51
CA VAL A 171 -5.24 -14.84 -1.65
C VAL A 171 -3.74 -14.92 -1.47
N LYS A 172 -3.27 -16.05 -0.92
CA LYS A 172 -1.84 -16.34 -0.82
C LYS A 172 -1.19 -16.29 -2.20
N ALA A 173 -0.12 -15.54 -2.33
CA ALA A 173 0.57 -15.37 -3.59
C ALA A 173 1.79 -16.28 -3.73
N ASP A 174 2.30 -16.38 -4.95
CA ASP A 174 3.61 -16.95 -5.25
C ASP A 174 4.70 -15.90 -4.99
N GLU A 175 5.73 -16.25 -4.21
CA GLU A 175 6.79 -15.32 -3.79
C GLU A 175 7.56 -14.68 -4.95
N ASP A 176 7.61 -15.32 -6.11
CA ASP A 176 8.34 -14.82 -7.27
C ASP A 176 7.46 -14.00 -8.22
N SER A 177 6.14 -13.92 -7.99
CA SER A 177 5.23 -13.29 -8.97
C SER A 177 3.97 -12.66 -8.37
N TYR A 178 4.14 -11.74 -7.41
CA TYR A 178 3.04 -11.06 -6.72
C TYR A 178 3.15 -9.54 -6.67
N TYR A 179 4.14 -8.96 -7.35
CA TYR A 179 4.34 -7.52 -7.45
C TYR A 179 4.86 -7.11 -8.83
N ALA A 180 4.58 -5.87 -9.21
CA ALA A 180 4.96 -5.23 -10.46
C ALA A 180 4.86 -3.72 -10.29
N TYR A 181 5.96 -3.06 -9.89
CA TYR A 181 5.96 -1.62 -9.59
C TYR A 181 5.69 -0.79 -10.85
N GLN A 182 6.12 -1.24 -12.04
CA GLN A 182 5.77 -0.58 -13.30
C GLN A 182 4.25 -0.47 -13.51
N ASP A 183 3.51 -1.45 -12.99
CA ASP A 183 2.05 -1.56 -13.08
C ASP A 183 1.33 -1.06 -11.81
N LYS A 184 2.07 -0.41 -10.89
CA LYS A 184 1.58 0.08 -9.59
C LYS A 184 0.97 -1.02 -8.72
N VAL A 185 1.50 -2.24 -8.84
CA VAL A 185 1.22 -3.38 -7.96
C VAL A 185 2.37 -3.52 -6.99
N TRP A 186 2.32 -2.80 -5.87
CA TRP A 186 3.34 -2.90 -4.83
C TRP A 186 3.19 -4.22 -4.07
N ALA A 187 4.30 -4.78 -3.59
CA ALA A 187 4.27 -6.07 -2.88
C ALA A 187 3.55 -5.93 -1.53
N ASN A 188 2.60 -6.83 -1.28
CA ASN A 188 1.83 -6.88 -0.03
C ASN A 188 2.09 -8.21 0.70
N ALA A 189 2.16 -8.14 2.02
CA ALA A 189 2.23 -9.31 2.87
C ALA A 189 1.35 -9.14 4.10
N VAL A 190 0.87 -10.25 4.66
CA VAL A 190 0.04 -10.25 5.86
C VAL A 190 0.65 -11.13 6.93
N THR A 191 0.40 -10.77 8.18
CA THR A 191 0.52 -11.70 9.30
C THR A 191 -0.87 -12.10 9.78
N VAL A 192 -0.95 -13.28 10.38
CA VAL A 192 -2.18 -13.86 10.92
C VAL A 192 -1.96 -14.28 12.36
N THR A 193 -3.06 -14.49 13.08
CA THR A 193 -3.04 -14.99 14.46
C THR A 193 -2.33 -16.34 14.56
N ASN A 194 -1.76 -16.63 15.73
CA ASN A 194 -1.05 -17.90 15.98
C ASN A 194 -1.90 -19.14 15.64
N THR A 195 -3.21 -19.08 15.92
CA THR A 195 -4.18 -20.14 15.62
C THR A 195 -4.23 -20.50 14.13
N ASN A 196 -4.13 -19.51 13.24
CA ASN A 196 -4.28 -19.70 11.80
C ASN A 196 -2.96 -19.72 11.03
N ARG A 197 -1.83 -19.43 11.69
CA ARG A 197 -0.53 -19.27 11.03
C ARG A 197 -0.09 -20.51 10.27
N THR A 198 -0.07 -21.67 10.93
CA THR A 198 0.37 -22.93 10.29
C THR A 198 -0.53 -23.29 9.09
N LYS A 199 -1.84 -23.01 9.19
CA LYS A 199 -2.81 -23.22 8.10
C LYS A 199 -2.41 -22.42 6.86
N TYR A 200 -2.21 -21.10 6.98
CA TYR A 200 -1.92 -20.25 5.83
C TYR A 200 -0.46 -20.33 5.33
N MET A 201 0.51 -20.52 6.23
CA MET A 201 1.92 -20.73 5.84
C MET A 201 2.12 -22.01 5.01
N SER A 202 1.37 -23.07 5.30
CA SER A 202 1.43 -24.33 4.53
C SER A 202 0.42 -24.40 3.37
N ALA A 203 -0.49 -23.43 3.26
CA ALA A 203 -1.49 -23.39 2.21
C ALA A 203 -0.86 -23.23 0.81
N LYS A 204 -1.56 -23.74 -0.20
CA LYS A 204 -1.19 -23.55 -1.61
C LYS A 204 -1.41 -22.10 -2.04
N THR A 205 -0.62 -21.62 -3.01
CA THR A 205 -0.90 -20.37 -3.72
C THR A 205 -2.35 -20.35 -4.21
N GLY A 206 -3.02 -19.21 -4.05
CA GLY A 206 -4.44 -19.02 -4.35
C GLY A 206 -5.42 -19.39 -3.26
N THR A 207 -4.93 -19.81 -2.09
CA THR A 207 -5.78 -19.97 -0.92
C THR A 207 -6.22 -18.61 -0.40
N GLU A 208 -7.52 -18.40 -0.28
CA GLU A 208 -8.09 -17.20 0.34
C GLU A 208 -7.63 -17.07 1.79
N ILE A 209 -7.27 -15.84 2.16
CA ILE A 209 -6.94 -15.46 3.53
C ILE A 209 -8.03 -14.51 4.01
N SER A 210 -8.86 -14.99 4.94
CA SER A 210 -9.95 -14.19 5.51
C SER A 210 -9.40 -12.95 6.22
N MET A 211 -10.05 -11.80 6.01
CA MET A 211 -9.73 -10.54 6.70
C MET A 211 -9.91 -10.62 8.23
N GLU A 212 -10.72 -11.56 8.70
CA GLU A 212 -10.89 -11.83 10.14
C GLU A 212 -9.64 -12.46 10.75
N ASP A 213 -8.92 -13.27 9.98
CA ASP A 213 -7.72 -13.98 10.45
C ASP A 213 -6.45 -13.12 10.37
N ILE A 214 -6.46 -12.06 9.57
CA ILE A 214 -5.37 -11.10 9.41
C ILE A 214 -5.32 -10.16 10.63
N ASN A 215 -4.11 -10.01 11.19
CA ASN A 215 -3.83 -9.04 12.27
C ASN A 215 -2.95 -7.88 11.81
N SER A 216 -2.13 -8.04 10.77
CA SER A 216 -1.40 -6.92 10.16
C SER A 216 -1.16 -7.12 8.66
N MET A 217 -1.16 -6.01 7.92
CA MET A 217 -0.92 -5.92 6.48
C MET A 217 0.21 -4.93 6.21
N TRP A 218 1.14 -5.32 5.36
CA TRP A 218 2.37 -4.60 5.09
C TRP A 218 2.56 -4.38 3.59
N VAL A 219 3.21 -3.28 3.23
CA VAL A 219 3.57 -2.95 1.86
C VAL A 219 5.08 -2.69 1.78
N TRP A 220 5.75 -3.32 0.82
CA TRP A 220 7.19 -3.18 0.63
C TRP A 220 7.53 -1.87 -0.09
N ILE A 221 8.51 -1.15 0.43
CA ILE A 221 9.11 0.03 -0.19
C ILE A 221 10.55 -0.33 -0.56
N PRO A 222 10.82 -0.59 -1.86
CA PRO A 222 12.16 -0.93 -2.32
C PRO A 222 13.07 0.31 -2.32
N ARG A 223 14.37 0.07 -2.16
CA ARG A 223 15.40 1.11 -2.26
C ARG A 223 15.36 1.82 -3.60
N TYR A 224 15.48 3.15 -3.55
CA TYR A 224 15.58 3.97 -4.75
C TYR A 224 16.40 5.23 -4.53
N LYS A 225 16.74 5.85 -5.67
CA LYS A 225 17.15 7.25 -5.74
C LYS A 225 16.11 8.06 -6.49
N TYR A 226 16.07 9.36 -6.22
CA TYR A 226 15.05 10.23 -6.78
C TYR A 226 15.63 11.57 -7.21
N LYS A 227 14.89 12.23 -8.10
CA LYS A 227 15.16 13.58 -8.58
C LYS A 227 13.85 14.36 -8.69
N ILE A 228 13.80 15.51 -8.03
CA ILE A 228 12.65 16.41 -8.13
C ILE A 228 12.82 17.29 -9.38
N PRO A 229 11.87 17.23 -10.33
CA PRO A 229 12.08 17.82 -11.66
C PRO A 229 11.83 19.34 -11.71
N SER A 230 11.08 19.91 -10.76
CA SER A 230 10.81 21.35 -10.65
C SER A 230 10.22 21.69 -9.28
N ASP A 231 10.13 22.99 -8.96
CA ASP A 231 9.40 23.53 -7.82
C ASP A 231 9.85 22.98 -6.44
N ILE A 232 11.14 22.67 -6.31
CA ILE A 232 11.73 22.26 -5.04
C ILE A 232 11.76 23.45 -4.07
N GLY A 233 11.10 23.31 -2.91
CA GLY A 233 11.06 24.36 -1.89
C GLY A 233 10.51 25.70 -2.40
N ALA A 234 9.36 25.68 -3.07
CA ALA A 234 8.78 26.86 -3.72
C ALA A 234 8.62 28.05 -2.75
N ASP A 235 9.44 29.09 -2.95
CA ASP A 235 9.68 30.16 -1.96
C ASP A 235 8.46 31.10 -1.76
N ASP A 236 7.52 31.19 -2.71
CA ASP A 236 6.33 32.05 -2.55
C ASP A 236 5.00 31.58 -3.19
N SER A 237 4.92 30.37 -3.77
CA SER A 237 3.70 29.92 -4.48
C SER A 237 3.32 28.47 -4.19
N THR A 238 2.03 28.22 -4.00
CA THR A 238 1.48 26.86 -3.87
C THR A 238 1.58 26.11 -5.19
N VAL A 239 2.07 24.87 -5.16
CA VAL A 239 2.27 24.03 -6.35
C VAL A 239 1.11 23.07 -6.52
N SER A 240 0.33 23.25 -7.59
CA SER A 240 -0.81 22.40 -7.91
C SER A 240 -1.20 22.48 -9.40
N PRO A 241 -1.21 21.36 -10.15
CA PRO A 241 -0.85 20.01 -9.73
C PRO A 241 0.65 19.88 -9.44
N THR A 242 1.02 19.01 -8.50
CA THR A 242 2.43 18.69 -8.21
C THR A 242 3.14 18.08 -9.41
N PRO A 243 4.45 18.28 -9.60
CA PRO A 243 5.19 17.56 -10.62
C PRO A 243 5.32 16.07 -10.25
N GLN A 244 5.49 15.20 -11.24
CA GLN A 244 5.80 13.79 -10.99
C GLN A 244 7.29 13.65 -10.66
N ILE A 245 7.62 13.07 -9.50
CA ILE A 245 9.01 12.85 -9.10
C ILE A 245 9.60 11.71 -9.94
N ASP A 246 10.84 11.88 -10.40
CA ASP A 246 11.55 10.84 -11.12
C ASP A 246 12.27 9.91 -10.14
N VAL A 247 11.81 8.66 -10.07
CA VAL A 247 12.35 7.62 -9.20
C VAL A 247 13.04 6.53 -10.03
N VAL A 248 14.22 6.11 -9.60
CA VAL A 248 14.95 4.98 -10.17
C VAL A 248 15.30 4.02 -9.04
N PHE A 249 14.83 2.77 -9.14
CA PHE A 249 15.20 1.74 -8.17
C PHE A 249 16.68 1.42 -8.25
N GLU A 250 17.28 1.13 -7.09
CA GLU A 250 18.67 0.71 -6.99
C GLU A 250 18.74 -0.77 -6.69
N ASN A 251 19.68 -1.47 -7.33
CA ASN A 251 19.86 -2.90 -7.15
C ASN A 251 20.73 -3.18 -5.91
N GLY A 252 20.29 -4.09 -5.05
CA GLY A 252 20.98 -4.42 -3.81
C GLY A 252 21.06 -3.21 -2.86
N THR A 253 22.23 -3.03 -2.26
CA THR A 253 22.50 -2.02 -1.21
C THR A 253 23.45 -0.91 -1.68
N GLU A 254 23.77 -0.85 -2.97
CA GLU A 254 24.65 0.17 -3.52
C GLU A 254 23.92 1.50 -3.66
N ALA A 255 24.47 2.59 -3.13
CA ALA A 255 24.00 3.94 -3.47
C ALA A 255 24.69 4.42 -4.73
N THR A 256 23.88 4.93 -5.64
CA THR A 256 24.27 5.42 -6.95
C THR A 256 23.78 6.85 -7.19
N GLY A 257 23.16 7.48 -6.19
CA GLY A 257 22.93 8.93 -6.14
C GLY A 257 24.16 9.70 -5.64
N VAL A 258 24.14 11.01 -5.81
CA VAL A 258 25.17 11.92 -5.25
C VAL A 258 24.98 12.11 -3.75
N ASP A 259 25.96 12.70 -3.07
CA ASP A 259 25.82 13.11 -1.66
C ASP A 259 24.85 14.29 -1.47
N GLU A 260 24.38 14.51 -0.24
CA GLU A 260 23.40 15.56 0.07
C GLU A 260 23.89 16.98 -0.31
N ALA A 261 25.17 17.29 -0.09
CA ALA A 261 25.70 18.61 -0.42
C ALA A 261 25.67 18.84 -1.93
N THR A 262 26.10 17.85 -2.71
CA THR A 262 26.03 17.86 -4.18
C THR A 262 24.58 17.93 -4.67
N TYR A 263 23.64 17.24 -4.02
CA TYR A 263 22.22 17.34 -4.39
C TYR A 263 21.65 18.74 -4.11
N ARG A 264 21.90 19.32 -2.94
CA ARG A 264 21.43 20.66 -2.56
C ARG A 264 22.02 21.79 -3.42
N ASN A 265 23.24 21.59 -3.91
CA ASN A 265 23.94 22.51 -4.81
C ASN A 265 23.57 22.27 -6.30
N GLY A 266 22.94 21.14 -6.62
CA GLY A 266 22.46 20.81 -7.96
C GLY A 266 21.13 21.46 -8.34
N ILE A 267 20.58 22.30 -7.47
CA ILE A 267 19.33 23.02 -7.71
C ILE A 267 19.60 24.22 -8.60
N THR A 268 19.00 24.23 -9.77
CA THR A 268 19.09 25.32 -10.74
C THR A 268 18.20 26.49 -10.33
N ALA A 269 18.41 27.65 -10.96
CA ALA A 269 17.67 28.88 -10.64
C ALA A 269 16.14 28.77 -10.87
N ASP A 270 15.69 27.84 -11.71
CA ASP A 270 14.29 27.50 -11.97
C ASP A 270 13.74 26.39 -11.05
N GLY A 271 14.46 26.02 -9.99
CA GLY A 271 13.99 25.08 -8.96
C GLY A 271 14.00 23.62 -9.41
N THR A 272 14.75 23.26 -10.45
CA THR A 272 14.93 21.87 -10.89
C THR A 272 16.18 21.26 -10.27
N ASN A 273 16.16 19.96 -9.96
CA ASN A 273 17.39 19.25 -9.61
C ASN A 273 17.93 18.47 -10.80
N VAL A 274 19.23 18.58 -11.06
CA VAL A 274 19.91 17.82 -12.12
C VAL A 274 20.47 16.48 -11.64
N ASN A 275 20.57 16.29 -10.32
CA ASN A 275 21.19 15.12 -9.70
C ASN A 275 20.14 14.20 -9.06
N TYR A 276 20.43 12.89 -9.06
CA TYR A 276 19.67 11.94 -8.24
C TYR A 276 20.30 11.81 -6.86
N TYR A 277 19.46 11.73 -5.82
CA TYR A 277 19.88 11.44 -4.45
C TYR A 277 19.34 10.08 -4.01
N THR A 278 20.20 9.23 -3.45
CA THR A 278 19.75 7.98 -2.83
C THR A 278 19.06 8.31 -1.52
N HIS A 279 17.82 7.84 -1.38
CA HIS A 279 16.97 8.21 -0.25
C HIS A 279 17.56 7.72 1.10
N PRO A 280 17.66 8.57 2.14
CA PRO A 280 18.41 8.26 3.37
C PRO A 280 17.78 7.17 4.23
N ALA A 281 16.47 6.94 4.10
CA ALA A 281 15.79 5.81 4.75
C ALA A 281 16.37 4.43 4.39
N PHE A 282 17.19 4.31 3.33
CA PHE A 282 17.84 3.04 2.95
C PHE A 282 19.35 2.98 3.24
N ARG A 283 19.89 4.02 3.86
CA ARG A 283 21.34 4.27 3.94
C ARG A 283 21.86 3.96 5.34
N ASN A 284 23.14 3.56 5.38
CA ASN A 284 23.88 3.47 6.64
C ASN A 284 24.30 4.88 7.09
N ILE A 285 24.01 5.23 8.33
CA ILE A 285 24.37 6.48 9.00
C ILE A 285 25.86 6.83 8.86
N TYR A 286 26.75 5.84 8.89
CA TYR A 286 28.20 6.04 8.77
C TYR A 286 28.67 6.25 7.33
N ASN A 287 27.82 5.97 6.35
CA ASN A 287 28.09 6.15 4.92
C ASN A 287 27.45 7.43 4.35
N ILE A 288 26.92 8.29 5.22
CA ILE A 288 26.38 9.59 4.82
C ILE A 288 27.26 10.67 5.43
N THR A 289 27.82 11.52 4.58
CA THR A 289 28.52 12.72 5.02
C THR A 289 27.48 13.82 5.22
N TYR A 290 26.99 13.93 6.45
CA TYR A 290 26.24 15.11 6.89
C TYR A 290 27.20 16.21 7.32
N ASP A 291 26.70 17.45 7.46
CA ASP A 291 27.38 18.40 8.34
C ASP A 291 27.64 17.70 9.69
N SER A 292 28.89 17.77 10.14
CA SER A 292 29.49 17.05 11.28
C SER A 292 28.77 17.16 12.62
N SER A 293 27.68 17.93 12.69
CA SER A 293 26.89 18.26 13.87
C SER A 293 25.73 17.30 14.16
N THR A 294 25.35 16.39 13.25
CA THR A 294 24.16 15.53 13.43
C THR A 294 24.32 14.11 12.92
N THR A 295 23.87 13.14 13.73
CA THR A 295 23.94 11.70 13.39
C THR A 295 22.56 11.13 13.01
N ALA A 296 21.47 11.55 13.65
CA ALA A 296 20.14 10.97 13.43
C ALA A 296 19.34 11.71 12.33
N ARG A 297 19.57 11.41 11.05
CA ARG A 297 18.84 11.98 9.88
C ARG A 297 18.30 10.89 8.96
N GLY A 298 17.53 9.95 9.51
CA GLY A 298 16.79 8.93 8.76
C GLY A 298 17.52 7.63 8.45
N ALA A 299 18.84 7.67 8.54
CA ALA A 299 19.70 6.53 8.25
C ALA A 299 19.61 5.41 9.29
N TRP A 300 20.00 4.21 8.87
CA TRP A 300 20.08 2.99 9.67
C TRP A 300 21.53 2.70 10.08
N ASP A 301 21.73 1.66 10.87
CA ASP A 301 23.05 1.09 11.19
C ASP A 301 23.66 0.29 10.02
N GLU A 302 22.89 0.07 8.95
CA GLU A 302 23.30 -0.62 7.73
C GLU A 302 22.63 -0.08 6.46
N GLU A 303 23.14 -0.50 5.29
CA GLU A 303 22.49 -0.26 4.01
C GLU A 303 21.41 -1.32 3.79
N ILE A 304 20.18 -0.90 3.51
CA ILE A 304 19.07 -1.83 3.30
C ILE A 304 18.57 -1.78 1.85
N THR A 305 17.97 -2.89 1.42
CA THR A 305 17.40 -3.05 0.06
C THR A 305 15.96 -2.52 -0.05
N GLY A 306 15.32 -2.27 1.09
CA GLY A 306 13.97 -1.77 1.24
C GLY A 306 13.45 -2.07 2.65
N PHE A 307 12.21 -1.69 2.92
CA PHE A 307 11.54 -1.96 4.19
C PHE A 307 10.03 -2.13 4.00
N TRP A 308 9.37 -2.71 5.00
CA TRP A 308 7.92 -2.86 5.03
C TRP A 308 7.27 -1.72 5.81
N VAL A 309 6.15 -1.22 5.30
CA VAL A 309 5.35 -0.18 5.95
C VAL A 309 3.95 -0.71 6.20
N GLY A 310 3.36 -0.39 7.34
CA GLY A 310 1.96 -0.72 7.62
C GLY A 310 1.04 -0.18 6.53
N LYS A 311 0.23 -1.07 5.93
CA LYS A 311 -0.66 -0.73 4.81
C LYS A 311 -1.70 0.33 5.18
N PHE A 312 -2.11 0.36 6.44
CA PHE A 312 -3.06 1.32 7.02
C PHE A 312 -2.41 1.98 8.23
N GLU A 313 -2.99 3.08 8.72
CA GLU A 313 -2.64 3.62 10.05
C GLU A 313 -2.86 2.54 11.13
N THR A 314 -2.18 2.63 12.27
CA THR A 314 -2.28 1.57 13.29
C THR A 314 -3.62 1.65 14.01
N GLY A 315 -4.31 0.51 14.14
CA GLY A 315 -5.59 0.38 14.85
C GLY A 315 -5.50 -0.50 16.10
N THR A 316 -6.66 -0.74 16.72
CA THR A 316 -6.84 -1.74 17.78
C THR A 316 -8.24 -2.34 17.81
N ASN A 317 -8.35 -3.59 18.27
CA ASN A 317 -9.61 -4.25 18.61
C ASN A 317 -9.91 -4.23 20.12
N SER A 318 -9.15 -3.48 20.92
CA SER A 318 -9.39 -3.37 22.36
C SER A 318 -10.73 -2.70 22.65
N ASP A 319 -11.67 -3.46 23.20
CA ASP A 319 -13.00 -2.95 23.59
C ASP A 319 -12.90 -1.77 24.55
N ALA A 320 -11.99 -1.81 25.51
CA ALA A 320 -11.79 -0.74 26.49
C ALA A 320 -11.30 0.55 25.82
N CYS A 321 -10.29 0.44 24.94
CA CYS A 321 -9.78 1.58 24.19
C CYS A 321 -10.80 2.12 23.17
N ASN A 322 -11.67 1.27 22.63
CA ASN A 322 -12.67 1.67 21.64
C ASN A 322 -13.93 2.30 22.27
N SER A 323 -14.40 1.78 23.41
CA SER A 323 -15.65 2.23 24.06
C SER A 323 -15.45 3.34 25.10
N SER A 324 -14.25 3.44 25.68
CA SER A 324 -13.92 4.40 26.74
C SER A 324 -12.48 4.88 26.62
N ALA A 325 -12.12 5.34 25.42
CA ALA A 325 -10.76 5.72 25.05
C ALA A 325 -10.14 6.75 26.01
N ASN A 326 -8.97 6.43 26.56
CA ASN A 326 -8.12 7.32 27.34
C ASN A 326 -6.72 6.71 27.44
N GLU A 327 -5.75 7.48 27.94
CA GLU A 327 -4.35 7.04 28.04
C GLU A 327 -4.18 5.72 28.81
N VAL A 328 -4.97 5.49 29.87
CA VAL A 328 -4.89 4.26 30.66
C VAL A 328 -5.42 3.05 29.91
N ASN A 329 -6.55 3.21 29.21
CA ASN A 329 -7.20 2.11 28.48
C ASN A 329 -6.49 1.77 27.16
N CYS A 330 -5.75 2.72 26.59
CA CYS A 330 -5.08 2.57 25.29
C CYS A 330 -3.57 2.31 25.40
N LYS A 331 -2.94 2.42 26.59
CA LYS A 331 -1.48 2.26 26.73
C LYS A 331 -0.94 0.88 26.41
N ASP A 332 -1.70 -0.18 26.68
CA ASP A 332 -1.23 -1.56 26.58
C ASP A 332 -2.23 -2.42 25.80
N VAL A 333 -2.34 -2.11 24.51
CA VAL A 333 -3.22 -2.85 23.59
C VAL A 333 -2.39 -3.64 22.58
N GLU A 334 -3.03 -4.63 21.96
CA GLU A 334 -2.50 -5.27 20.76
C GLU A 334 -2.75 -4.34 19.56
N PRO A 335 -1.69 -3.87 18.87
CA PRO A 335 -1.84 -3.09 17.65
C PRO A 335 -2.26 -4.00 16.48
N ILE A 336 -3.00 -3.45 15.53
CA ILE A 336 -3.39 -4.15 14.30
C ILE A 336 -3.22 -3.21 13.10
N ILE A 337 -2.92 -3.78 11.93
CA ILE A 337 -2.80 -3.02 10.68
C ILE A 337 -3.69 -3.69 9.65
N LYS A 338 -4.95 -3.29 9.61
CA LYS A 338 -5.92 -3.81 8.64
C LYS A 338 -6.97 -2.75 8.41
N PRO A 339 -7.80 -2.88 7.36
CA PRO A 339 -8.84 -1.89 7.15
C PRO A 339 -9.99 -2.05 8.14
N ASP A 340 -10.83 -1.02 8.20
CA ASP A 340 -12.10 -1.03 8.93
C ASP A 340 -11.98 -1.24 10.44
N VAL A 341 -10.87 -0.83 11.03
CA VAL A 341 -10.65 -0.87 12.48
C VAL A 341 -10.47 0.53 13.02
N LEU A 342 -10.79 0.73 14.30
CA LEU A 342 -10.59 2.03 14.93
C LEU A 342 -9.11 2.33 15.05
N SER A 343 -8.71 3.50 14.55
CA SER A 343 -7.36 4.04 14.69
C SER A 343 -6.96 4.13 16.17
N LEU A 344 -5.77 3.60 16.48
CA LEU A 344 -5.21 3.58 17.82
C LEU A 344 -4.71 4.98 18.17
N ARG A 345 -5.43 5.60 19.10
CA ARG A 345 -5.21 6.96 19.60
C ARG A 345 -5.07 6.94 21.12
N TYR A 346 -5.02 8.12 21.73
CA TYR A 346 -4.90 8.26 23.19
C TYR A 346 -3.64 7.60 23.74
N GLN A 347 -2.54 7.70 23.00
CA GLN A 347 -1.21 7.28 23.43
C GLN A 347 -0.25 8.45 23.25
N ASN A 348 0.61 8.69 24.23
CA ASN A 348 1.77 9.57 24.03
C ASN A 348 2.81 8.91 23.11
N ILE A 349 3.68 9.70 22.50
CA ILE A 349 4.61 9.24 21.45
C ILE A 349 5.52 8.10 21.94
N SER A 350 5.96 8.15 23.20
CA SER A 350 6.77 7.09 23.79
C SER A 350 6.00 5.76 23.92
N THR A 351 4.70 5.83 24.25
CA THR A 351 3.80 4.67 24.28
C THR A 351 3.51 4.15 22.87
N GLN A 352 3.34 5.03 21.89
CA GLN A 352 3.20 4.67 20.48
C GLN A 352 4.44 3.92 19.99
N PHE A 353 5.64 4.45 20.29
CA PHE A 353 6.91 3.80 19.99
C PHE A 353 7.00 2.41 20.64
N ILE A 354 6.76 2.26 21.94
CA ILE A 354 6.77 0.95 22.61
C ILE A 354 5.74 0.00 21.99
N THR A 355 4.54 0.49 21.67
CA THR A 355 3.49 -0.33 21.06
C THR A 355 3.91 -0.84 19.67
N SER A 356 4.63 -0.04 18.90
CA SER A 356 5.18 -0.45 17.59
C SER A 356 6.16 -1.62 17.66
N LEU A 357 6.92 -1.74 18.77
CA LEU A 357 7.87 -2.84 18.96
C LEU A 357 7.15 -4.20 19.12
N LYS A 358 5.88 -4.20 19.55
CA LYS A 358 5.12 -5.42 19.84
C LYS A 358 4.90 -6.31 18.62
N PHE A 359 4.85 -5.75 17.41
CA PHE A 359 4.70 -6.54 16.18
C PHE A 359 5.77 -7.61 16.07
N ALA A 360 7.04 -7.26 16.28
CA ALA A 360 8.16 -8.20 16.27
C ALA A 360 8.61 -8.65 17.68
N GLY A 361 7.80 -8.39 18.72
CA GLY A 361 8.08 -8.82 20.10
C GLY A 361 9.25 -8.07 20.75
N GLY A 362 9.55 -6.86 20.28
CA GLY A 362 10.61 -6.03 20.81
C GLY A 362 10.27 -5.43 22.17
N THR A 363 11.30 -5.17 22.96
CA THR A 363 11.23 -4.42 24.22
C THR A 363 12.23 -3.28 24.21
N MET A 364 12.00 -2.27 25.05
CA MET A 364 12.94 -1.17 25.25
C MET A 364 13.30 -1.08 26.74
N ASP A 365 14.59 -1.00 27.03
CA ASP A 365 15.04 -0.61 28.36
C ASP A 365 14.72 0.87 28.59
N VAL A 366 13.83 1.15 29.53
CA VAL A 366 13.31 2.51 29.76
C VAL A 366 14.35 3.50 30.29
N THR A 367 15.50 3.02 30.78
CA THR A 367 16.57 3.87 31.35
C THR A 367 17.61 4.20 30.29
N THR A 368 17.95 3.24 29.44
CA THR A 368 19.01 3.39 28.43
C THR A 368 18.48 3.71 27.03
N GLY A 369 17.21 3.40 26.75
CA GLY A 369 16.62 3.51 25.41
C GLY A 369 17.01 2.37 24.47
N ASN A 370 17.75 1.36 24.96
CA ASN A 370 18.19 0.25 24.13
C ASN A 370 16.99 -0.62 23.73
N VAL A 371 16.82 -0.85 22.43
CA VAL A 371 15.76 -1.70 21.90
C VAL A 371 16.32 -3.09 21.67
N THR A 372 15.60 -4.12 22.10
CA THR A 372 16.00 -5.52 21.92
C THR A 372 14.86 -6.32 21.33
N PHE A 373 15.17 -7.12 20.31
CA PHE A 373 14.29 -8.13 19.75
C PHE A 373 14.88 -9.50 20.02
N THR A 374 14.04 -10.45 20.44
CA THR A 374 14.46 -11.83 20.69
C THR A 374 13.50 -12.79 20.01
N ALA A 375 14.02 -13.98 19.68
CA ALA A 375 13.21 -15.03 19.11
C ALA A 375 12.10 -15.44 20.09
N ASN A 376 10.85 -15.38 19.66
CA ASN A 376 9.68 -15.76 20.43
C ASN A 376 8.71 -16.54 19.54
N VAL A 377 8.70 -17.87 19.71
CA VAL A 377 7.81 -18.79 19.00
C VAL A 377 6.31 -18.50 19.23
N ASN A 378 5.99 -17.79 20.33
CA ASN A 378 4.63 -17.42 20.70
C ASN A 378 4.28 -15.97 20.32
N ASN A 379 5.10 -15.30 19.50
CA ASN A 379 4.76 -13.96 19.00
C ASN A 379 3.39 -13.98 18.31
N THR A 380 2.50 -13.05 18.68
CA THR A 380 1.12 -12.96 18.19
C THR A 380 1.04 -12.81 16.67
N TYR A 381 1.99 -12.10 16.08
CA TYR A 381 2.10 -11.79 14.65
C TYR A 381 2.96 -12.81 13.89
N GLY A 382 3.73 -13.64 14.60
CA GLY A 382 4.56 -14.68 14.00
C GLY A 382 5.92 -14.21 13.49
N LEU A 383 6.20 -12.92 13.68
CA LEU A 383 7.51 -12.32 13.46
C LEU A 383 8.49 -12.79 14.55
N ASN A 384 9.78 -12.85 14.21
CA ASN A 384 10.85 -13.27 15.12
C ASN A 384 10.59 -14.63 15.79
N THR A 385 10.10 -15.63 15.04
CA THR A 385 9.91 -16.97 15.61
C THR A 385 11.19 -17.82 15.53
N THR A 386 12.13 -17.46 14.65
CA THR A 386 13.47 -18.03 14.57
C THR A 386 14.56 -16.99 14.88
N THR A 387 15.82 -17.30 14.59
CA THR A 387 16.96 -16.38 14.77
C THR A 387 17.04 -15.29 13.70
N ASN A 388 16.16 -15.29 12.69
CA ASN A 388 16.09 -14.23 11.70
C ASN A 388 15.30 -13.03 12.26
N ILE A 389 16.00 -12.22 13.07
CA ILE A 389 15.39 -11.16 13.86
C ILE A 389 15.17 -9.90 13.01
N VAL A 390 13.90 -9.60 12.76
CA VAL A 390 13.43 -8.35 12.17
C VAL A 390 13.08 -7.33 13.23
N ASN A 391 13.10 -6.06 12.84
CA ASN A 391 12.88 -4.91 13.72
C ASN A 391 11.60 -4.18 13.32
N THR A 392 10.64 -4.06 14.23
CA THR A 392 9.45 -3.21 14.05
C THR A 392 9.55 -1.97 14.90
N HIS A 393 9.20 -0.82 14.35
CA HIS A 393 9.23 0.46 15.07
C HIS A 393 8.20 1.42 14.49
N MET A 394 7.98 2.55 15.18
CA MET A 394 7.13 3.64 14.71
C MET A 394 7.87 4.41 13.62
N SER A 395 7.19 4.70 12.51
CA SER A 395 7.79 5.32 11.32
C SER A 395 8.60 6.58 11.68
N LYS A 396 9.76 6.72 11.05
CA LYS A 396 10.51 7.97 10.97
C LYS A 396 9.89 8.93 9.95
N SER A 397 10.26 10.21 10.02
CA SER A 397 9.83 11.23 9.05
C SER A 397 10.38 10.94 7.65
N THR A 398 11.63 10.49 7.56
CA THR A 398 12.28 10.04 6.34
C THR A 398 11.63 8.79 5.75
N GLU A 399 11.14 7.85 6.56
CA GLU A 399 10.41 6.68 6.04
C GLU A 399 9.04 7.07 5.47
N TRP A 400 8.35 8.02 6.11
CA TRP A 400 7.15 8.63 5.52
C TRP A 400 7.46 9.34 4.20
N GLY A 401 8.53 10.14 4.18
CA GLY A 401 9.00 10.83 2.99
C GLY A 401 9.33 9.86 1.85
N ALA A 402 9.92 8.70 2.17
CA ALA A 402 10.19 7.65 1.19
C ALA A 402 8.90 7.15 0.52
N VAL A 403 7.82 6.98 1.28
CA VAL A 403 6.50 6.60 0.76
C VAL A 403 5.88 7.73 -0.05
N ALA A 404 5.97 8.97 0.43
CA ALA A 404 5.43 10.15 -0.24
C ALA A 404 6.05 10.36 -1.63
N ILE A 405 7.39 10.25 -1.71
CA ILE A 405 8.15 10.41 -2.95
C ILE A 405 7.79 9.33 -3.98
N ILE A 406 7.80 8.05 -3.60
CA ILE A 406 7.46 6.96 -4.53
C ILE A 406 5.97 6.98 -4.93
N SER A 407 5.06 7.36 -4.03
CA SER A 407 3.64 7.60 -4.33
C SER A 407 3.48 8.69 -5.41
N ASN A 408 4.29 9.74 -5.34
CA ASN A 408 4.27 10.85 -6.29
C ASN A 408 5.18 10.63 -7.52
N SER A 409 5.58 9.39 -7.79
CA SER A 409 6.44 9.00 -8.93
C SER A 409 5.67 8.25 -10.03
N GLN A 410 6.38 7.80 -11.07
CA GLN A 410 5.86 6.91 -12.12
C GLN A 410 5.34 5.55 -11.59
N TYR A 411 5.79 5.14 -10.41
CA TYR A 411 5.44 3.85 -9.78
C TYR A 411 4.27 3.96 -8.78
N GLY A 412 3.81 5.18 -8.50
CA GLY A 412 2.74 5.46 -7.54
C GLY A 412 1.49 6.09 -8.18
N LYS A 413 0.66 6.69 -7.33
CA LYS A 413 -0.61 7.34 -7.68
C LYS A 413 -0.41 8.40 -8.76
N LYS A 414 0.66 9.19 -8.66
CA LYS A 414 0.92 10.26 -9.62
C LYS A 414 1.19 9.73 -11.03
N GLY A 415 1.83 8.57 -11.15
CA GLY A 415 2.05 7.88 -12.42
C GLY A 415 0.84 7.07 -12.92
N ASN A 416 -0.27 7.01 -12.17
CA ASN A 416 -1.40 6.16 -12.49
C ASN A 416 -2.38 6.84 -13.47
N SER A 417 -2.35 6.40 -14.73
CA SER A 417 -3.19 6.90 -15.82
C SER A 417 -4.69 6.63 -15.66
N ASP A 418 -5.07 5.78 -14.70
CA ASP A 418 -6.46 5.51 -14.38
C ASP A 418 -7.20 6.71 -13.78
N TYR A 419 -6.45 7.68 -13.25
CA TYR A 419 -6.96 8.94 -12.72
C TYR A 419 -6.75 10.04 -13.76
N LEU A 420 -7.87 10.55 -14.28
CA LEU A 420 -7.91 11.45 -15.43
C LEU A 420 -7.46 12.89 -15.10
N THR A 421 -7.55 13.29 -13.82
CA THR A 421 -7.04 14.59 -13.38
C THR A 421 -5.52 14.57 -13.34
N THR A 422 -4.89 15.70 -13.66
CA THR A 422 -3.42 15.86 -13.55
C THR A 422 -2.95 15.94 -12.10
N SER A 423 -3.85 16.31 -11.19
CA SER A 423 -3.63 16.37 -9.75
C SER A 423 -3.31 15.01 -9.13
N ARG A 424 -4.14 13.98 -9.38
CA ARG A 424 -3.97 12.60 -8.87
C ARG A 424 -3.63 12.52 -7.36
N TYR A 425 -4.28 13.35 -6.55
CA TYR A 425 -4.07 13.34 -5.10
C TYR A 425 -4.50 12.03 -4.46
N ILE A 426 -3.92 11.74 -3.31
CA ILE A 426 -4.41 10.71 -2.39
C ILE A 426 -5.72 11.19 -1.81
N TYR A 427 -6.76 10.37 -1.89
CA TYR A 427 -8.05 10.73 -1.31
C TYR A 427 -7.98 10.66 0.21
N ILE A 428 -8.67 11.61 0.84
CA ILE A 428 -8.68 11.79 2.29
C ILE A 428 -9.46 10.62 2.92
N ASN A 429 -8.93 10.05 4.00
CA ASN A 429 -9.75 9.30 4.94
C ASN A 429 -10.62 10.29 5.70
N ASN A 430 -11.89 10.40 5.31
CA ASN A 430 -12.84 11.32 5.94
C ASN A 430 -13.79 10.60 6.90
N SER A 431 -13.38 9.45 7.42
CA SER A 431 -14.14 8.68 8.41
C SER A 431 -14.30 9.48 9.70
N SER A 432 -15.53 9.91 10.00
CA SER A 432 -15.86 10.60 11.25
C SER A 432 -15.59 9.76 12.50
N GLY A 433 -15.69 8.44 12.36
CA GLY A 433 -15.32 7.46 13.39
C GLY A 433 -13.81 7.18 13.48
N ARG A 434 -13.01 7.70 12.53
CA ARG A 434 -11.58 7.37 12.34
C ARG A 434 -11.32 5.87 12.29
N TYR A 435 -12.07 5.22 11.41
CA TYR A 435 -11.77 3.89 10.96
C TYR A 435 -10.73 3.93 9.84
N THR A 436 -9.79 3.01 9.89
CA THR A 436 -8.70 2.89 8.92
C THR A 436 -9.21 2.52 7.52
N GLY A 437 -8.52 3.02 6.49
CA GLY A 437 -8.76 2.70 5.08
C GLY A 437 -10.05 3.25 4.47
N ARG A 438 -10.86 4.02 5.20
CA ARG A 438 -12.17 4.49 4.74
C ARG A 438 -12.06 5.83 4.01
N SER A 439 -12.38 5.83 2.72
CA SER A 439 -12.47 7.05 1.91
C SER A 439 -13.63 6.97 0.93
N ILE A 440 -14.25 8.13 0.64
CA ILE A 440 -15.36 8.25 -0.30
C ILE A 440 -15.00 9.08 -1.56
N GLY A 441 -13.75 9.52 -1.72
CA GLY A 441 -13.37 10.40 -2.83
C GLY A 441 -12.76 11.75 -2.40
N GLN A 442 -12.67 12.68 -3.35
CA GLN A 442 -12.32 14.08 -3.10
C GLN A 442 -13.54 14.87 -2.61
N GLY A 443 -13.39 15.64 -1.52
CA GLY A 443 -14.41 16.58 -1.03
C GLY A 443 -14.66 16.52 0.48
N SER A 444 -15.40 17.53 0.98
CA SER A 444 -15.67 17.78 2.40
C SER A 444 -16.29 16.61 3.14
N LYS A 445 -16.10 16.63 4.47
CA LYS A 445 -16.71 15.74 5.49
C LYS A 445 -18.15 15.34 5.15
N THR A 446 -18.43 14.04 5.12
CA THR A 446 -19.81 13.54 5.12
C THR A 446 -20.13 12.89 6.47
N THR A 447 -21.31 13.19 6.98
CA THR A 447 -21.84 12.65 8.25
C THR A 447 -22.45 11.25 8.09
N THR A 448 -22.46 10.73 6.86
CA THR A 448 -23.03 9.43 6.52
C THR A 448 -21.89 8.45 6.36
N TYR A 449 -21.76 7.55 7.34
CA TYR A 449 -20.84 6.42 7.39
C TYR A 449 -20.38 5.96 6.00
N GLY A 450 -19.12 6.25 5.64
CA GLY A 450 -18.46 5.46 4.61
C GLY A 450 -18.31 4.05 5.16
N SER A 451 -18.86 3.04 4.50
CA SER A 451 -18.43 1.66 4.70
C SER A 451 -17.01 1.53 4.15
N TYR A 452 -16.13 0.79 4.85
CA TYR A 452 -14.95 0.27 4.18
C TYR A 452 -15.43 -0.76 3.17
N SER A 453 -15.29 -0.48 1.88
CA SER A 453 -15.15 -1.55 0.91
C SER A 453 -14.07 -1.12 -0.08
N TYR A 454 -13.17 -2.06 -0.37
CA TYR A 454 -12.13 -1.90 -1.40
C TYR A 454 -12.71 -1.39 -2.73
N ASN A 455 -14.02 -1.62 -2.94
CA ASN A 455 -14.79 -1.35 -4.14
C ASN A 455 -16.07 -0.52 -3.90
N ASP A 456 -16.29 0.10 -2.72
CA ASP A 456 -17.57 0.77 -2.45
C ASP A 456 -17.72 2.07 -3.22
N LYS A 457 -18.85 2.18 -3.91
CA LYS A 457 -19.23 3.29 -4.79
C LYS A 457 -19.84 4.41 -3.96
N ALA A 458 -19.07 5.01 -3.07
CA ALA A 458 -19.55 6.11 -2.25
C ALA A 458 -19.58 7.43 -3.05
N CYS A 459 -20.42 7.49 -4.08
CA CYS A 459 -20.83 8.75 -4.67
C CYS A 459 -22.35 8.78 -4.85
N SER A 460 -22.98 9.84 -4.36
CA SER A 460 -24.33 10.17 -4.82
C SER A 460 -24.28 10.44 -6.33
N GLU A 461 -25.36 10.09 -7.03
CA GLU A 461 -25.49 10.17 -8.49
C GLU A 461 -25.24 11.58 -9.06
N ALA A 462 -25.23 12.60 -8.20
CA ALA A 462 -25.02 14.01 -8.54
C ALA A 462 -23.55 14.46 -8.58
N ILE A 463 -22.61 13.73 -7.95
CA ILE A 463 -21.21 14.22 -7.75
C ILE A 463 -20.20 13.52 -8.67
N CYS A 464 -20.40 12.23 -8.98
CA CYS A 464 -19.42 11.45 -9.75
C CYS A 464 -20.04 10.96 -11.06
N THR A 465 -19.62 11.55 -12.20
CA THR A 465 -20.03 11.11 -13.54
C THR A 465 -18.91 10.28 -14.19
N GLY A 466 -19.20 9.04 -14.60
CA GLY A 466 -18.27 8.22 -15.41
C GLY A 466 -17.34 7.27 -14.61
N LYS A 467 -16.12 7.02 -15.11
CA LYS A 467 -15.14 6.05 -14.55
C LYS A 467 -14.74 6.33 -13.08
N GLU A 468 -14.97 7.55 -12.60
CA GLU A 468 -14.69 8.01 -11.23
C GLU A 468 -15.57 7.29 -10.18
N LYS A 469 -16.77 6.83 -10.55
CA LYS A 469 -17.69 6.09 -9.66
C LYS A 469 -17.18 4.69 -9.27
N LEU A 470 -16.18 4.13 -9.97
CA LEU A 470 -15.67 2.75 -9.77
C LEU A 470 -14.39 2.68 -8.93
N LYS A 471 -13.80 3.80 -8.51
CA LYS A 471 -12.44 3.85 -7.93
C LYS A 471 -12.33 4.68 -6.64
N SER A 472 -13.44 4.93 -5.95
CA SER A 472 -13.49 5.76 -4.73
C SER A 472 -12.58 5.24 -3.62
N GLY A 473 -12.55 3.92 -3.37
CA GLY A 473 -11.73 3.31 -2.32
C GLY A 473 -10.22 3.29 -2.63
N THR A 474 -9.82 2.71 -3.77
CA THR A 474 -8.41 2.69 -4.23
C THR A 474 -7.85 4.09 -4.50
N GLY A 475 -8.74 5.08 -4.60
CA GLY A 475 -8.45 6.50 -4.58
C GLY A 475 -7.54 6.98 -3.44
N ALA A 476 -7.74 6.44 -2.24
CA ALA A 476 -6.99 6.76 -1.02
C ALA A 476 -5.64 6.01 -0.88
N SER A 477 -5.32 5.17 -1.86
CA SER A 477 -4.08 4.40 -1.88
C SER A 477 -2.97 5.16 -2.60
N THR A 478 -1.75 5.05 -2.08
CA THR A 478 -0.50 5.59 -2.66
C THR A 478 -0.15 5.11 -4.07
N THR A 479 -0.81 4.07 -4.57
CA THR A 479 -0.69 3.62 -5.96
C THR A 479 -1.89 4.01 -6.82
N GLY A 480 -3.00 4.39 -6.20
CA GLY A 480 -4.30 4.44 -6.86
C GLY A 480 -4.89 3.07 -7.20
N THR A 481 -4.27 1.99 -6.73
CA THR A 481 -4.72 0.60 -6.83
C THR A 481 -4.89 0.04 -5.42
N ILE A 482 -5.39 -1.19 -5.30
CA ILE A 482 -5.53 -1.86 -4.00
C ILE A 482 -4.18 -2.13 -3.32
N TYR A 483 -3.07 -2.09 -4.06
CA TYR A 483 -1.77 -2.56 -3.59
C TYR A 483 -0.97 -1.54 -2.79
N GLY A 484 -1.28 -0.25 -2.89
CA GLY A 484 -0.60 0.79 -2.13
C GLY A 484 -1.00 0.86 -0.65
N ILE A 485 -0.38 1.82 0.01
CA ILE A 485 -0.58 2.24 1.39
C ILE A 485 -1.73 3.26 1.46
N TYR A 486 -2.59 3.12 2.48
CA TYR A 486 -3.76 3.95 2.77
C TYR A 486 -3.52 4.82 4.02
N ASP A 487 -4.46 5.72 4.31
CA ASP A 487 -4.47 6.62 5.47
C ASP A 487 -3.28 7.59 5.51
N MET A 488 -2.63 7.81 4.37
CA MET A 488 -1.56 8.80 4.24
C MET A 488 -2.10 10.23 4.08
N ALA A 489 -3.42 10.41 4.02
CA ALA A 489 -4.11 11.69 3.95
C ALA A 489 -5.44 11.59 4.72
N GLY A 490 -5.67 12.47 5.69
CA GLY A 490 -6.87 12.46 6.52
C GLY A 490 -6.85 11.43 7.66
N GLY A 491 -8.03 11.13 8.21
CA GLY A 491 -8.18 10.25 9.36
C GLY A 491 -7.71 10.95 10.62
N SER A 492 -6.77 10.33 11.32
CA SER A 492 -6.06 10.93 12.45
C SER A 492 -4.67 11.34 11.98
N ALA A 493 -4.18 12.52 12.37
CA ALA A 493 -2.80 12.89 12.08
C ALA A 493 -1.85 11.86 12.69
N GLU A 494 -0.84 11.47 11.93
CA GLU A 494 0.14 10.46 12.36
C GLU A 494 1.35 11.14 12.97
N ASN A 495 1.66 10.77 14.21
CA ASN A 495 2.97 11.08 14.76
C ASN A 495 4.02 10.21 14.04
N VAL A 496 5.18 10.79 13.80
CA VAL A 496 6.39 10.06 13.37
C VAL A 496 7.50 10.33 14.37
N MET A 497 8.51 9.46 14.39
CA MET A 497 9.70 9.64 15.22
C MET A 497 10.61 10.73 14.65
N GLY A 498 10.14 11.98 14.66
CA GLY A 498 10.87 13.17 14.23
C GLY A 498 10.80 14.24 15.31
N SER A 499 11.94 14.56 15.93
CA SER A 499 12.03 15.46 17.09
C SER A 499 13.04 16.58 16.89
N TYR A 500 12.73 17.79 17.37
CA TYR A 500 13.70 18.88 17.46
C TYR A 500 14.57 18.74 18.70
N ASN A 501 15.88 18.60 18.52
CA ASN A 501 16.93 18.65 19.53
C ASN A 501 16.59 17.90 20.86
N LYS A 502 15.91 16.75 20.75
CA LYS A 502 15.44 15.92 21.88
C LYS A 502 14.57 16.69 22.89
N TYR A 503 13.86 17.72 22.43
CA TYR A 503 12.76 18.28 23.22
C TYR A 503 11.67 17.23 23.32
N SER A 504 11.38 16.85 24.55
CA SER A 504 10.36 15.85 24.85
C SER A 504 8.96 16.45 24.79
N GLY A 505 8.82 17.77 24.91
CA GLY A 505 7.58 18.48 24.64
C GLY A 505 7.63 19.98 24.93
N THR A 506 6.51 20.68 24.82
CA THR A 506 6.43 22.10 25.20
C THR A 506 6.51 22.27 26.72
N ASN A 507 5.85 21.40 27.47
CA ASN A 507 5.81 21.39 28.93
C ASN A 507 5.44 20.00 29.45
N SER A 508 5.41 19.83 30.77
CA SER A 508 5.11 18.53 31.41
C SER A 508 3.73 17.95 31.06
N LEU A 509 2.73 18.79 30.73
CA LEU A 509 1.39 18.35 30.34
C LEU A 509 1.36 17.87 28.87
N TYR A 510 2.04 18.61 27.99
CA TYR A 510 2.12 18.29 26.56
C TYR A 510 3.47 17.62 26.25
N ASN A 511 3.79 16.55 26.97
CA ASN A 511 5.05 15.83 26.82
C ASN A 511 4.85 14.49 26.09
N SER A 512 5.82 14.08 25.27
CA SER A 512 5.81 12.82 24.51
C SER A 512 5.83 11.54 25.36
N GLY A 513 6.12 11.63 26.65
CA GLY A 513 6.43 10.53 27.56
C GLY A 513 7.93 10.22 27.66
N PHE A 514 8.76 10.76 26.75
CA PHE A 514 10.22 10.66 26.83
C PHE A 514 10.82 11.67 27.82
N ASN A 515 11.98 11.33 28.38
CA ASN A 515 12.88 12.26 29.03
C ASN A 515 13.52 13.19 27.99
N GLY A 516 13.76 14.44 28.35
CA GLY A 516 14.35 15.42 27.45
C GLY A 516 13.91 16.85 27.76
N LEU A 517 14.44 17.81 27.02
CA LEU A 517 14.18 19.23 27.24
C LEU A 517 12.69 19.56 27.10
N LEU A 518 12.23 20.55 27.84
CA LEU A 518 10.92 21.16 27.67
C LEU A 518 11.10 22.61 27.23
N TYR A 519 10.18 23.15 26.42
CA TYR A 519 10.24 24.56 26.03
C TYR A 519 10.14 25.51 27.23
N ASP A 520 9.27 25.21 28.19
CA ASP A 520 9.09 26.03 29.39
C ASP A 520 10.09 25.72 30.52
N ASP A 521 10.89 24.67 30.37
CA ASP A 521 11.94 24.26 31.29
C ASP A 521 13.13 23.66 30.51
N GLU A 522 13.89 24.54 29.85
CA GLU A 522 15.08 24.17 29.07
C GLU A 522 16.29 23.82 29.95
N ILE A 523 16.19 23.98 31.28
CA ILE A 523 17.30 23.71 32.22
C ILE A 523 17.21 22.29 32.77
N THR A 524 16.07 21.94 33.37
CA THR A 524 15.89 20.61 33.97
C THR A 524 15.16 19.65 33.02
N GLY A 525 14.19 20.13 32.26
CA GLY A 525 13.37 19.32 31.37
C GLY A 525 12.64 18.18 32.09
N LYS A 526 12.11 17.23 31.33
CA LYS A 526 11.48 16.04 31.89
C LYS A 526 12.51 14.97 32.24
N GLN A 527 12.39 14.40 33.43
CA GLN A 527 13.30 13.40 34.00
C GLN A 527 12.61 12.13 34.53
N ASP A 528 11.27 12.13 34.59
CA ASP A 528 10.44 11.04 35.13
C ASP A 528 9.69 10.24 34.03
N GLY A 529 10.07 10.43 32.77
CA GLY A 529 9.64 9.63 31.62
C GLY A 529 10.61 8.50 31.30
N ILE A 530 10.58 8.03 30.05
CA ILE A 530 11.50 6.99 29.54
C ILE A 530 12.58 7.59 28.65
N SER A 531 13.74 6.95 28.55
CA SER A 531 14.81 7.42 27.65
C SER A 531 14.41 7.35 26.17
N PHE A 532 14.88 8.32 25.38
CA PHE A 532 14.80 8.24 23.92
C PHE A 532 15.45 6.93 23.44
N PRO A 533 14.92 6.30 22.38
CA PRO A 533 15.53 5.10 21.82
C PRO A 533 16.89 5.40 21.18
N GLU A 534 17.56 4.36 20.67
CA GLU A 534 18.78 4.51 19.87
C GLU A 534 18.56 5.41 18.63
N THR A 535 19.60 6.08 18.14
CA THR A 535 19.53 7.10 17.08
C THR A 535 18.96 6.61 15.75
N LYS A 536 19.00 5.30 15.48
CA LYS A 536 18.43 4.71 14.25
C LYS A 536 16.90 4.76 14.18
N TYR A 537 16.25 5.02 15.32
CA TYR A 537 14.79 5.00 15.48
C TYR A 537 14.11 6.38 15.37
N TYR A 538 14.86 7.45 15.13
CA TYR A 538 14.28 8.78 14.97
C TYR A 538 15.08 9.69 14.04
N ASP A 539 14.40 10.71 13.55
CA ASP A 539 14.94 11.86 12.86
C ASP A 539 15.11 13.02 13.85
N LEU A 540 16.31 13.58 13.92
CA LEU A 540 16.66 14.67 14.81
C LEU A 540 16.93 15.94 14.00
N TYR A 541 16.05 16.93 14.20
CA TYR A 541 16.22 18.27 13.66
C TYR A 541 16.99 19.10 14.69
N THR A 542 18.02 19.82 14.26
CA THR A 542 18.93 20.53 15.20
C THR A 542 19.01 22.03 14.97
N ILE A 543 18.46 22.53 13.87
CA ILE A 543 18.43 23.96 13.56
C ILE A 543 17.01 24.46 13.81
N ASP A 544 16.88 25.41 14.73
CA ASP A 544 15.58 25.98 15.11
C ASP A 544 15.08 26.92 14.01
N ALA A 545 14.00 26.56 13.32
CA ALA A 545 13.36 27.44 12.35
C ALA A 545 12.88 28.77 12.97
N PHE A 546 12.64 28.81 14.29
CA PHE A 546 12.24 30.02 15.01
C PHE A 546 13.34 31.10 15.06
N LEU A 547 14.59 30.74 14.73
CA LEU A 547 15.72 31.67 14.65
C LEU A 547 15.87 32.34 13.28
N GLY A 548 14.91 32.15 12.36
CA GLY A 548 14.90 32.78 11.05
C GLY A 548 15.75 32.08 9.99
N PHE A 549 16.15 30.82 10.24
CA PHE A 549 16.79 29.97 9.23
C PHE A 549 15.79 29.58 8.16
N ALA A 550 16.27 29.47 6.91
CA ALA A 550 15.44 29.01 5.81
C ALA A 550 15.07 27.53 6.02
N GLN A 551 13.87 27.12 5.58
CA GLN A 551 13.42 25.73 5.72
C GLN A 551 14.37 24.73 5.04
N LYS A 552 15.06 25.16 3.96
CA LYS A 552 16.15 24.42 3.31
C LYS A 552 17.26 24.02 4.29
N GLU A 553 17.55 24.87 5.27
CA GLU A 553 18.63 24.69 6.23
C GLU A 553 18.20 23.82 7.42
N THR A 554 16.91 23.80 7.76
CA THR A 554 16.37 23.09 8.92
C THR A 554 15.84 21.68 8.60
N ALA A 555 15.47 21.42 7.35
CA ALA A 555 14.89 20.16 6.91
C ALA A 555 15.89 19.00 6.74
N ILE A 556 15.40 17.77 6.89
CA ILE A 556 16.14 16.56 6.57
C ILE A 556 15.84 16.16 5.12
N LEU A 557 16.86 15.93 4.30
CA LEU A 557 16.62 15.56 2.91
C LEU A 557 15.93 14.18 2.84
N GLY A 558 14.97 13.99 1.94
CA GLY A 558 14.17 12.76 1.83
C GLY A 558 13.01 12.67 2.83
N ASP A 559 12.87 13.57 3.79
CA ASP A 559 11.70 13.60 4.67
C ASP A 559 10.50 14.33 4.05
N ALA A 560 10.58 14.81 2.81
CA ALA A 560 9.52 15.55 2.13
C ALA A 560 8.98 16.76 2.93
N THR A 561 9.81 17.44 3.73
CA THR A 561 9.45 18.71 4.38
C THR A 561 9.82 19.90 3.49
N TRP A 562 11.10 20.10 3.22
CA TRP A 562 11.56 21.20 2.36
C TRP A 562 11.36 20.89 0.86
N GLU A 563 11.67 19.66 0.45
CA GLU A 563 11.69 19.28 -0.96
C GLU A 563 10.35 19.41 -1.67
N THR A 564 9.28 19.28 -0.90
CA THR A 564 7.90 19.36 -1.35
C THR A 564 7.14 20.46 -0.61
N ASP A 565 7.85 21.44 -0.06
CA ASP A 565 7.20 22.59 0.59
C ASP A 565 6.26 23.28 -0.39
N ARG A 566 5.06 23.64 0.09
CA ARG A 566 3.95 24.25 -0.67
C ARG A 566 3.33 23.37 -1.75
N TRP A 567 3.71 22.10 -1.84
CA TRP A 567 3.03 21.15 -2.71
C TRP A 567 1.64 20.86 -2.18
N GLU A 568 0.65 20.82 -3.08
CA GLU A 568 -0.75 20.54 -2.71
C GLU A 568 -1.28 21.52 -1.65
N TRP A 569 -0.87 22.78 -1.78
CA TRP A 569 -1.24 23.89 -0.88
C TRP A 569 -0.75 23.75 0.57
N HIS A 570 0.15 22.81 0.85
CA HIS A 570 0.65 22.58 2.20
C HIS A 570 1.95 23.28 2.54
N TYR A 571 1.91 24.07 3.62
CA TYR A 571 3.11 24.55 4.27
C TYR A 571 3.76 23.44 5.10
N SER A 572 5.06 23.22 4.93
CA SER A 572 5.77 22.20 5.71
C SER A 572 6.32 22.78 7.02
N ASP A 573 5.71 22.44 8.15
CA ASP A 573 6.23 22.89 9.45
C ASP A 573 7.28 21.92 10.01
N VAL A 574 8.57 22.27 9.89
CA VAL A 574 9.63 21.54 10.58
C VAL A 574 9.52 21.73 12.11
N PRO A 575 9.84 20.71 12.92
CA PRO A 575 9.71 20.81 14.37
C PRO A 575 10.64 21.89 14.94
N THR A 576 10.14 22.57 15.96
CA THR A 576 10.82 23.67 16.67
C THR A 576 10.86 23.38 18.16
N ARG A 577 11.61 24.15 18.95
CA ARG A 577 11.58 23.99 20.42
C ARG A 577 10.18 24.08 21.03
N THR A 578 9.28 24.92 20.48
CA THR A 578 7.92 25.08 21.00
C THR A 578 6.99 23.95 20.57
N TYR A 579 7.19 23.41 19.36
CA TYR A 579 6.44 22.28 18.81
C TYR A 579 7.43 21.21 18.34
N PRO A 580 8.00 20.43 19.28
CA PRO A 580 9.20 19.65 19.00
C PRO A 580 8.98 18.32 18.30
N TRP A 581 7.75 17.91 18.01
CA TRP A 581 7.47 16.62 17.36
C TRP A 581 6.81 16.78 16.01
N THR A 582 7.07 15.85 15.10
CA THR A 582 6.55 15.88 13.72
C THR A 582 5.22 15.12 13.61
N GLN A 583 4.27 15.70 12.90
CA GLN A 583 2.98 15.11 12.52
C GLN A 583 2.81 15.07 11.00
N ARG A 584 2.12 14.05 10.48
CA ARG A 584 1.98 13.80 9.04
C ARG A 584 0.53 13.46 8.65
N GLY A 585 0.21 13.65 7.37
CA GLY A 585 -1.05 13.19 6.75
C GLY A 585 -2.28 14.07 7.01
N GLY A 586 -2.22 15.03 7.93
CA GLY A 586 -3.33 15.92 8.23
C GLY A 586 -4.47 15.23 9.00
N THR A 587 -5.68 15.81 8.99
CA THR A 587 -6.84 15.26 9.72
C THR A 587 -8.09 15.21 8.86
N LEU A 588 -9.02 14.33 9.20
CA LEU A 588 -10.28 14.12 8.47
C LEU A 588 -11.12 15.40 8.20
N ASN A 589 -10.91 16.49 8.96
CA ASN A 589 -11.69 17.73 8.81
C ASN A 589 -11.00 18.77 7.92
N SER A 590 -9.72 18.59 7.58
CA SER A 590 -9.03 19.51 6.69
C SER A 590 -9.23 19.06 5.26
N GLU A 591 -9.86 19.91 4.44
CA GLU A 591 -10.02 19.72 2.99
C GLU A 591 -8.68 19.74 2.25
N GLU A 592 -7.62 20.16 2.93
CA GLU A 592 -6.27 20.23 2.38
C GLU A 592 -5.48 18.96 2.69
N SER A 593 -5.85 18.11 3.65
CA SER A 593 -5.05 16.93 4.06
C SER A 593 -4.53 16.09 2.89
N THR A 594 -3.21 15.90 2.84
CA THR A 594 -2.47 15.20 1.78
C THR A 594 -1.32 14.37 2.35
N ILE A 595 -0.68 13.58 1.49
CA ILE A 595 0.52 12.83 1.83
C ILE A 595 1.73 13.71 2.17
N PHE A 596 1.74 14.96 1.71
CA PHE A 596 2.76 15.96 2.00
C PHE A 596 2.38 16.87 3.17
N SER A 597 1.18 16.75 3.74
CA SER A 597 0.82 17.49 4.94
C SER A 597 1.80 17.18 6.07
N ASN A 598 2.49 18.21 6.53
CA ASN A 598 3.48 18.12 7.59
C ASN A 598 3.20 19.22 8.62
N GLY A 599 3.10 18.82 9.88
CA GLY A 599 2.81 19.71 11.01
C GLY A 599 3.77 19.48 12.16
N SER A 600 3.84 20.45 13.06
CA SER A 600 4.59 20.34 14.31
C SER A 600 3.68 20.25 15.53
N ALA A 601 4.10 19.45 16.51
CA ALA A 601 3.31 19.08 17.67
C ALA A 601 4.02 19.37 18.98
N ARG A 602 3.24 19.68 20.01
CA ARG A 602 3.77 19.97 21.35
C ARG A 602 4.40 18.77 22.04
N GLY A 603 4.03 17.54 21.67
CA GLY A 603 4.40 16.31 22.38
C GLY A 603 3.20 15.36 22.44
N TYR A 604 2.42 15.42 23.52
CA TYR A 604 1.18 14.63 23.61
C TYR A 604 0.03 15.27 22.83
N ASN A 605 -0.66 14.47 22.01
CA ASN A 605 -1.96 14.77 21.43
C ASN A 605 -2.81 13.49 21.38
N GLU A 606 -3.89 13.47 22.13
CA GLU A 606 -4.77 12.31 22.27
C GLU A 606 -5.48 11.92 20.96
N PHE A 607 -5.58 12.84 20.00
CA PHE A 607 -6.25 12.59 18.71
C PHE A 607 -5.33 12.04 17.63
N ASN A 608 -4.04 11.90 17.90
CA ASN A 608 -3.08 11.42 16.93
C ASN A 608 -2.90 9.92 17.01
N THR A 609 -2.57 9.34 15.86
CA THR A 609 -2.18 7.95 15.71
C THR A 609 -0.75 7.86 15.19
N TRP A 610 -0.37 6.71 14.65
CA TRP A 610 0.96 6.40 14.18
C TRP A 610 0.93 5.16 13.28
N ARG A 611 2.05 4.89 12.60
CA ARG A 611 2.22 3.73 11.72
C ARG A 611 3.51 3.00 12.00
N ALA A 612 3.46 1.69 11.85
CA ALA A 612 4.61 0.82 12.02
C ALA A 612 5.41 0.66 10.72
N VAL A 613 6.71 0.52 10.87
CA VAL A 613 7.68 0.12 9.86
C VAL A 613 8.39 -1.14 10.34
N LEU A 614 8.69 -2.05 9.42
CA LEU A 614 9.45 -3.28 9.68
C LEU A 614 10.67 -3.34 8.77
N ILE A 615 11.85 -3.44 9.40
CA ILE A 615 13.13 -3.67 8.73
C ILE A 615 13.46 -5.17 8.84
N PRO A 616 13.58 -5.87 7.70
CA PRO A 616 13.83 -7.31 7.66
C PRO A 616 15.30 -7.69 7.87
#